data_AF-A0A949GKF9-F1
#
_entry.id   AF-A0A949GKF9-F1
#
_cell.length_a   1.000
_cell.length_b   1.000
_cell.length_c   1.000
_cell.angle_alpha   90.00
_cell.angle_beta   90.00
_cell.angle_gamma   90.00
#
_symmetry.space_group_name_H-M   'P 1'
#
loop_
_entity.id
_entity.type
_entity.pdbx_description
1 polymer ?
#
loop_
_entity_poly.entity_id
_entity_poly.type
_entity_poly.pdbx_seq_one_letter_code
_entity_poly.pdbx_strand_id
1 'polypeptide(L)'
;MENGNIWRLYGHPSAATQALSLALNAPVSQEIDSEISAAIFAINASSGVDQRTVDLWHEFDDLLMPRILVITGFNEGLQDFDDAVVLAKRLLDDVATPVLVLHDDDGSPCALIDLDTLDIFNYRTNETTKAESEHLDLVSEFRDEYLSQKEAAGEDGFASGIFFPAIPILLNDPEFNLGVDIVKKYLDTLPSLS
;
A
#
# COMPACT_ATOMS: atom_id res chain seq x y z
N MET A 1 -20.68 -1.23 14.11
CA MET A 1 -20.52 -2.68 14.26
C MET A 1 -19.28 -2.98 13.46
N GLU A 2 -18.17 -3.31 14.10
CA GLU A 2 -16.94 -3.68 13.39
C GLU A 2 -17.27 -4.92 12.54
N ASN A 3 -16.88 -4.90 11.26
CA ASN A 3 -17.31 -5.83 10.22
C ASN A 3 -16.89 -7.31 10.44
N GLY A 4 -16.52 -7.73 11.66
CA GLY A 4 -16.06 -9.09 11.99
C GLY A 4 -14.71 -9.47 11.38
N ASN A 5 -14.21 -8.67 10.42
CA ASN A 5 -12.98 -8.90 9.69
C ASN A 5 -11.76 -8.72 10.59
N ILE A 6 -10.81 -9.64 10.44
CA ILE A 6 -9.55 -9.67 11.16
C ILE A 6 -8.45 -9.48 10.13
N TRP A 7 -7.50 -8.61 10.41
CA TRP A 7 -6.31 -8.45 9.57
C TRP A 7 -5.06 -8.41 10.43
N ARG A 8 -3.95 -8.88 9.86
CA ARG A 8 -2.65 -8.97 10.52
C ARG A 8 -1.59 -8.24 9.73
N LEU A 9 -0.61 -7.70 10.45
CA LEU A 9 0.53 -7.02 9.86
C LEU A 9 1.76 -7.93 9.89
N TYR A 10 2.46 -8.01 8.77
CA TYR A 10 3.68 -8.77 8.56
C TYR A 10 4.78 -7.82 8.08
N GLY A 11 6.02 -8.02 8.50
CA GLY A 11 7.13 -7.16 8.08
C GLY A 11 8.24 -7.04 9.12
N HIS A 12 9.40 -6.60 8.68
CA HIS A 12 10.52 -6.27 9.56
C HIS A 12 10.27 -4.99 10.36
N PRO A 13 10.74 -4.87 11.62
CA PRO A 13 10.57 -3.64 12.43
C PRO A 13 11.09 -2.35 11.80
N SER A 14 12.03 -2.42 10.86
CA SER A 14 12.50 -1.24 10.10
C SER A 14 11.41 -0.61 9.24
N ALA A 15 10.35 -1.35 8.88
CA ALA A 15 9.18 -0.83 8.19
C ALA A 15 8.15 -0.16 9.11
N ALA A 16 8.55 0.24 10.33
CA ALA A 16 7.70 0.90 11.31
C ALA A 16 6.45 0.08 11.70
N THR A 17 6.58 -1.25 11.78
CA THR A 17 5.45 -2.18 12.01
C THR A 17 4.64 -1.86 13.28
N GLN A 18 5.28 -1.38 14.35
CA GLN A 18 4.56 -0.98 15.56
C GLN A 18 3.62 0.21 15.32
N ALA A 19 4.07 1.22 14.56
CA ALA A 19 3.26 2.41 14.26
C ALA A 19 2.15 2.06 13.26
N LEU A 20 2.46 1.26 12.23
CA LEU A 20 1.48 0.72 11.28
C LEU A 20 0.41 -0.11 11.99
N SER A 21 0.81 -0.97 12.91
CA SER A 21 -0.12 -1.82 13.68
C SER A 21 -1.16 -0.98 14.41
N LEU A 22 -0.74 0.14 15.01
CA LEU A 22 -1.65 1.08 15.68
C LEU A 22 -2.54 1.81 14.68
N ALA A 23 -1.97 2.36 13.60
CA ALA A 23 -2.71 3.17 12.62
C ALA A 23 -3.78 2.36 11.86
N LEU A 24 -3.49 1.09 11.60
CA LEU A 24 -4.33 0.16 10.84
C LEU A 24 -5.15 -0.78 11.75
N ASN A 25 -5.00 -0.71 13.07
CA ASN A 25 -5.59 -1.68 14.01
C ASN A 25 -5.28 -3.14 13.63
N ALA A 26 -4.03 -3.40 13.23
CA ALA A 26 -3.55 -4.64 12.63
C ALA A 26 -2.44 -5.25 13.49
N PRO A 27 -2.72 -6.21 14.40
CA PRO A 27 -1.68 -6.80 15.23
C PRO A 27 -0.56 -7.43 14.38
N VAL A 28 0.69 -7.19 14.78
CA VAL A 28 1.84 -7.82 14.12
C VAL A 28 1.81 -9.33 14.35
N SER A 29 2.01 -10.10 13.28
CA SER A 29 2.18 -11.54 13.31
C SER A 29 3.49 -11.96 12.66
N GLN A 30 3.98 -13.14 13.04
CA GLN A 30 5.16 -13.80 12.46
C GLN A 30 4.81 -15.19 11.91
N GLU A 31 3.53 -15.55 11.94
CA GLU A 31 2.97 -16.83 11.54
C GLU A 31 1.71 -16.60 10.72
N ILE A 32 1.43 -17.53 9.82
CA ILE A 32 0.20 -17.51 9.03
C ILE A 32 -0.99 -17.72 9.92
N ASP A 33 -2.02 -16.93 9.65
CA ASP A 33 -3.31 -17.02 10.30
C ASP A 33 -4.35 -17.15 9.17
N SER A 34 -4.90 -18.36 9.00
CA SER A 34 -5.89 -18.62 7.95
C SER A 34 -7.29 -18.08 8.29
N GLU A 35 -7.49 -17.56 9.50
CA GLU A 35 -8.78 -17.01 9.95
C GLU A 35 -8.91 -15.51 9.65
N ILE A 36 -7.88 -14.88 9.09
CA ILE A 36 -7.89 -13.46 8.74
C ILE A 36 -8.61 -13.23 7.41
N SER A 37 -9.19 -12.04 7.26
CA SER A 37 -9.80 -11.56 6.02
C SER A 37 -8.77 -10.97 5.06
N ALA A 38 -7.66 -10.46 5.59
CA ALA A 38 -6.56 -9.92 4.80
C ALA A 38 -5.23 -9.92 5.56
N ALA A 39 -4.14 -10.05 4.81
CA ALA A 39 -2.78 -9.84 5.30
C ALA A 39 -2.24 -8.49 4.80
N ILE A 40 -1.63 -7.72 5.70
CA ILE A 40 -0.94 -6.47 5.37
C ILE A 40 0.55 -6.73 5.51
N PHE A 41 1.31 -6.49 4.46
CA PHE A 41 2.76 -6.68 4.43
C PHE A 41 3.46 -5.33 4.39
N ALA A 42 4.44 -5.11 5.25
CA ALA A 42 5.17 -3.86 5.35
C ALA A 42 6.62 -4.03 4.92
N ILE A 43 7.06 -3.15 4.03
CA ILE A 43 8.47 -3.00 3.65
C ILE A 43 8.91 -1.55 3.87
N ASN A 44 10.22 -1.36 3.95
CA ASN A 44 10.82 -0.05 4.06
C ASN A 44 11.59 0.24 2.78
N ALA A 45 11.30 1.35 2.10
CA ALA A 45 11.94 1.72 0.84
C ALA A 45 13.48 1.73 0.94
N SER A 46 14.02 2.19 2.08
CA SER A 46 15.46 2.32 2.30
C SER A 46 16.15 1.01 2.71
N SER A 47 15.49 0.14 3.48
CA SER A 47 16.08 -1.13 3.99
C SER A 47 15.57 -2.40 3.30
N GLY A 48 14.60 -2.26 2.40
CA GLY A 48 14.00 -3.35 1.64
C GLY A 48 13.08 -4.24 2.49
N VAL A 49 13.11 -5.53 2.17
CA VAL A 49 12.32 -6.59 2.79
C VAL A 49 13.25 -7.72 3.24
N ASP A 50 12.98 -8.30 4.40
CA ASP A 50 13.72 -9.45 4.91
C ASP A 50 13.13 -10.77 4.39
N GLN A 51 13.96 -11.82 4.37
CA GLN A 51 13.57 -13.12 3.81
C GLN A 51 12.33 -13.70 4.49
N ARG A 52 12.14 -13.51 5.81
CA ARG A 52 10.97 -14.07 6.51
C ARG A 52 9.67 -13.45 6.00
N THR A 53 9.67 -12.14 5.72
CA THR A 53 8.51 -11.45 5.16
C THR A 53 8.21 -11.93 3.74
N VAL A 54 9.23 -12.21 2.92
CA VAL A 54 9.08 -12.81 1.58
C VAL A 54 8.49 -14.22 1.68
N ASP A 55 9.01 -15.06 2.57
CA ASP A 55 8.51 -16.43 2.76
C ASP A 55 7.03 -16.41 3.17
N LEU A 56 6.67 -15.58 4.16
CA LEU A 56 5.28 -15.41 4.60
C LEU A 56 4.38 -14.91 3.48
N TRP A 57 4.84 -13.98 2.64
CA TRP A 57 4.06 -13.49 1.50
C TRP A 57 3.62 -14.63 0.59
N HIS A 58 4.54 -15.50 0.21
CA HIS A 58 4.27 -16.62 -0.70
C HIS A 58 3.48 -17.75 -0.05
N GLU A 59 3.67 -18.01 1.25
CA GLU A 59 2.87 -19.01 1.93
C GLU A 59 1.35 -18.63 1.96
N PHE A 60 0.98 -17.35 1.78
CA PHE A 60 -0.41 -16.93 1.61
C PHE A 60 -1.00 -17.15 0.21
N ASP A 61 -0.18 -17.48 -0.80
CA ASP A 61 -0.66 -17.78 -2.16
C ASP A 61 -1.62 -18.97 -2.18
N ASP A 62 -1.28 -20.01 -1.41
CA ASP A 62 -2.10 -21.23 -1.30
C ASP A 62 -3.49 -20.96 -0.69
N LEU A 63 -3.65 -19.83 0.02
CA LEU A 63 -4.90 -19.43 0.66
C LEU A 63 -5.73 -18.46 -0.19
N LEU A 64 -5.19 -17.98 -1.33
CA LEU A 64 -5.76 -16.88 -2.10
C LEU A 64 -6.12 -15.68 -1.20
N MET A 65 -5.27 -15.41 -0.20
CA MET A 65 -5.55 -14.41 0.81
C MET A 65 -5.43 -13.01 0.21
N PRO A 66 -6.43 -12.12 0.38
CA PRO A 66 -6.29 -10.70 0.07
C PRO A 66 -5.07 -10.11 0.79
N ARG A 67 -4.18 -9.49 0.01
CA ARG A 67 -2.91 -8.95 0.49
C ARG A 67 -2.72 -7.50 0.07
N ILE A 68 -2.29 -6.68 1.01
CA ILE A 68 -1.91 -5.28 0.78
C ILE A 68 -0.43 -5.13 1.10
N LEU A 69 0.35 -4.57 0.19
CA LEU A 69 1.72 -4.15 0.46
C LEU A 69 1.71 -2.68 0.91
N VAL A 70 2.32 -2.37 2.05
CA VAL A 70 2.55 -1.01 2.52
C VAL A 70 4.04 -0.71 2.50
N ILE A 71 4.40 0.44 1.94
CA ILE A 71 5.79 0.87 1.78
C ILE A 71 6.00 2.10 2.64
N THR A 72 6.99 2.05 3.53
CA THR A 72 7.38 3.14 4.44
C THR A 72 8.80 3.62 4.13
N GLY A 73 9.29 4.66 4.82
CA GLY A 73 10.71 5.03 4.79
C GLY A 73 11.21 5.65 3.49
N PHE A 74 10.30 6.29 2.73
CA PHE A 74 10.60 7.04 1.51
C PHE A 74 10.75 8.56 1.73
N ASN A 75 10.61 9.04 2.97
CA ASN A 75 10.69 10.46 3.34
C ASN A 75 12.10 10.93 3.75
N GLU A 76 13.06 10.01 3.87
CA GLU A 76 14.44 10.32 4.29
C GLU A 76 15.35 10.70 3.10
N GLY A 77 14.81 10.74 1.87
CA GLY A 77 15.54 11.10 0.65
C GLY A 77 16.58 10.06 0.19
N LEU A 78 16.51 8.84 0.72
CA LEU A 78 17.41 7.74 0.36
C LEU A 78 16.87 6.90 -0.81
N GLN A 79 15.56 6.65 -0.83
CA GLN A 79 14.87 5.85 -1.84
C GLN A 79 13.44 6.35 -2.00
N ASP A 80 12.99 6.47 -3.25
CA ASP A 80 11.62 6.87 -3.58
C ASP A 80 10.65 5.68 -3.51
N PHE A 81 9.36 5.99 -3.46
CA PHE A 81 8.29 4.99 -3.35
C PHE A 81 8.22 4.09 -4.59
N ASP A 82 8.30 4.64 -5.78
CA ASP A 82 8.20 3.91 -7.05
C ASP A 82 9.38 2.96 -7.27
N ASP A 83 10.59 3.34 -6.87
CA ASP A 83 11.73 2.41 -6.85
C ASP A 83 11.51 1.23 -5.89
N ALA A 84 10.92 1.49 -4.72
CA ALA A 84 10.59 0.45 -3.76
C ALA A 84 9.51 -0.51 -4.28
N VAL A 85 8.55 -0.01 -5.08
CA VAL A 85 7.59 -0.84 -5.82
C VAL A 85 8.31 -1.74 -6.82
N VAL A 86 9.24 -1.20 -7.61
CA VAL A 86 10.02 -1.99 -8.58
C VAL A 86 10.81 -3.10 -7.88
N LEU A 87 11.37 -2.83 -6.69
CA LEU A 87 12.01 -3.85 -5.86
C LEU A 87 11.00 -4.90 -5.37
N ALA A 88 9.85 -4.47 -4.86
CA ALA A 88 8.81 -5.37 -4.36
C ALA A 88 8.31 -6.32 -5.46
N LYS A 89 8.08 -5.81 -6.68
CA LYS A 89 7.69 -6.61 -7.85
C LYS A 89 8.68 -7.74 -8.19
N ARG A 90 9.95 -7.55 -7.86
CA ARG A 90 11.00 -8.56 -8.10
C ARG A 90 11.08 -9.62 -7.01
N LEU A 91 10.68 -9.29 -5.78
CA LEU A 91 10.88 -10.12 -4.59
C LEU A 91 9.61 -10.82 -4.11
N LEU A 92 8.43 -10.25 -4.39
CA LEU A 92 7.14 -10.73 -3.93
C LEU A 92 6.34 -11.22 -5.14
N ASP A 93 5.37 -10.44 -5.60
CA ASP A 93 4.58 -10.68 -6.81
C ASP A 93 4.41 -9.39 -7.59
N ASP A 94 3.73 -9.46 -8.73
CA ASP A 94 3.35 -8.29 -9.52
C ASP A 94 2.30 -7.44 -8.79
N VAL A 95 2.77 -6.66 -7.82
CA VAL A 95 1.95 -5.71 -7.06
C VAL A 95 1.49 -4.55 -7.92
N ALA A 96 0.28 -4.05 -7.66
CA ALA A 96 -0.30 -2.93 -8.39
C ALA A 96 -0.12 -1.61 -7.64
N THR A 97 0.09 -0.52 -8.36
CA THR A 97 0.36 0.80 -7.77
C THR A 97 -0.85 1.72 -7.98
N PRO A 98 -1.85 1.74 -7.08
CA PRO A 98 -3.05 2.55 -7.27
C PRO A 98 -2.82 4.06 -7.14
N VAL A 99 -1.74 4.45 -6.45
CA VAL A 99 -1.42 5.85 -6.18
C VAL A 99 0.08 6.09 -6.26
N LEU A 100 0.49 7.32 -6.60
CA LEU A 100 1.88 7.77 -6.52
C LEU A 100 2.04 8.91 -5.52
N VAL A 101 3.25 9.04 -4.98
CA VAL A 101 3.63 10.08 -4.02
C VAL A 101 3.99 11.37 -4.75
N LEU A 102 3.39 12.47 -4.34
CA LEU A 102 3.79 13.82 -4.76
C LEU A 102 4.49 14.53 -3.60
N HIS A 103 5.48 15.33 -3.97
CA HIS A 103 6.36 16.06 -3.06
C HIS A 103 6.06 17.55 -3.11
N ASP A 104 6.26 18.22 -1.98
CA ASP A 104 6.22 19.68 -1.88
C ASP A 104 7.54 20.31 -2.38
N ASP A 105 7.62 21.64 -2.40
CA ASP A 105 8.80 22.39 -2.87
C ASP A 105 10.08 22.07 -2.08
N ASP A 106 9.95 21.62 -0.82
CA ASP A 106 11.06 21.19 0.02
C ASP A 106 11.48 19.72 -0.19
N GLY A 107 10.82 19.03 -1.13
CA GLY A 107 11.01 17.62 -1.43
C GLY A 107 10.33 16.68 -0.44
N SER A 108 9.54 17.17 0.51
CA SER A 108 8.82 16.32 1.47
C SER A 108 7.56 15.73 0.84
N PRO A 109 7.25 14.44 1.07
CA PRO A 109 6.02 13.83 0.57
C PRO A 109 4.80 14.43 1.27
N CYS A 110 3.83 14.93 0.50
CA CYS A 110 2.69 15.66 1.05
C CYS A 110 1.34 15.28 0.44
N ALA A 111 1.33 14.66 -0.73
CA ALA A 111 0.10 14.35 -1.46
C ALA A 111 0.19 13.01 -2.18
N LEU A 112 -0.98 12.46 -2.52
CA LEU A 112 -1.10 11.26 -3.34
C LEU A 112 -1.95 11.54 -4.57
N ILE A 113 -1.48 11.07 -5.73
CA ILE A 113 -2.25 11.06 -6.98
C ILE A 113 -2.85 9.68 -7.21
N ASP A 114 -4.18 9.61 -7.35
CA ASP A 114 -4.92 8.38 -7.68
C ASP A 114 -4.82 8.09 -9.19
N LEU A 115 -4.27 6.93 -9.56
CA LEU A 115 -4.00 6.60 -10.97
C LEU A 115 -5.27 6.22 -11.75
N ASP A 116 -6.36 5.89 -11.07
CA ASP A 116 -7.65 5.62 -11.72
C ASP A 116 -8.29 6.94 -12.17
N THR A 117 -8.41 7.87 -11.21
CA THR A 117 -9.22 9.10 -11.32
C THR A 117 -8.43 10.35 -11.68
N LEU A 118 -7.10 10.30 -11.52
CA LEU A 118 -6.18 11.44 -11.59
C LEU A 118 -6.54 12.57 -10.62
N ASP A 119 -7.19 12.22 -9.51
CA ASP A 119 -7.38 13.13 -8.39
C ASP A 119 -6.13 13.14 -7.50
N ILE A 120 -5.74 14.33 -7.07
CA ILE A 120 -4.64 14.55 -6.13
C ILE A 120 -5.26 14.89 -4.79
N PHE A 121 -4.95 14.13 -3.75
CA PHE A 121 -5.30 14.48 -2.38
C PHE A 121 -4.06 14.95 -1.63
N ASN A 122 -4.07 16.22 -1.23
CA ASN A 122 -3.01 16.83 -0.44
C ASN A 122 -3.32 16.69 1.05
N TYR A 123 -2.47 15.96 1.77
CA TYR A 123 -2.69 15.65 3.18
C TYR A 123 -2.34 16.83 4.11
N ARG A 124 -1.52 17.80 3.66
CA ARG A 124 -1.25 19.03 4.43
C ARG A 124 -2.45 19.97 4.42
N THR A 125 -3.06 20.19 3.25
CA THR A 125 -4.20 21.10 3.12
C THR A 125 -5.54 20.40 3.33
N ASN A 126 -5.57 19.07 3.26
CA ASN A 126 -6.77 18.25 3.27
C ASN A 126 -7.75 18.64 2.14
N GLU A 127 -7.19 18.87 0.95
CA GLU A 127 -7.92 19.26 -0.26
C GLU A 127 -7.69 18.27 -1.39
N THR A 128 -8.72 18.10 -2.23
CA THR A 128 -8.64 17.32 -3.46
C THR A 128 -8.63 18.25 -4.66
N THR A 129 -7.66 18.07 -5.55
CA THR A 129 -7.54 18.79 -6.83
C THR A 129 -7.42 17.81 -7.99
N LYS A 130 -7.56 18.29 -9.22
CA LYS A 130 -7.31 17.49 -10.42
C LYS A 130 -5.84 17.61 -10.85
N ALA A 131 -5.28 16.52 -11.36
CA ALA A 131 -3.96 16.52 -11.96
C ALA A 131 -3.86 17.52 -13.12
N GLU A 132 -2.81 18.34 -13.10
CA GLU A 132 -2.41 19.22 -14.19
C GLU A 132 -1.47 18.51 -15.18
N SER A 133 -1.20 19.12 -16.33
CA SER A 133 -0.43 18.50 -17.42
C SER A 133 0.91 17.92 -17.00
N GLU A 134 1.65 18.61 -16.13
CA GLU A 134 2.95 18.13 -15.64
C GLU A 134 2.83 16.83 -14.84
N HIS A 135 1.77 16.70 -14.01
CA HIS A 135 1.49 15.47 -13.29
C HIS A 135 1.16 14.32 -14.26
N LEU A 136 0.40 14.60 -15.32
CA LEU A 136 -0.04 13.58 -16.28
C LEU A 136 1.14 12.95 -17.02
N ASP A 137 2.10 13.76 -17.43
CA ASP A 137 3.30 13.29 -18.12
C ASP A 137 4.18 12.43 -17.21
N LEU A 138 4.21 12.73 -15.90
CA LEU A 138 5.00 11.97 -14.91
C LEU A 138 4.39 10.61 -14.57
N VAL A 139 3.06 10.49 -14.57
CA VAL A 139 2.38 9.27 -14.09
C VAL A 139 1.91 8.35 -15.21
N SER A 140 2.11 8.71 -16.49
CA SER A 140 1.48 8.02 -17.62
C SER A 140 1.81 6.52 -17.67
N GLU A 141 3.09 6.16 -17.52
CA GLU A 141 3.53 4.75 -17.60
C GLU A 141 2.97 3.92 -16.44
N PHE A 142 3.06 4.46 -15.21
CA PHE A 142 2.49 3.81 -14.02
C PHE A 142 0.98 3.66 -14.10
N ARG A 143 0.30 4.64 -14.71
CA ARG A 143 -1.14 4.61 -14.90
C ARG A 143 -1.55 3.53 -15.89
N ASP A 144 -0.89 3.47 -17.04
CA ASP A 144 -1.18 2.46 -18.06
C ASP A 144 -0.96 1.04 -17.49
N GLU A 145 0.12 0.85 -16.73
CA GLU A 145 0.39 -0.41 -16.03
C GLU A 145 -0.71 -0.74 -15.02
N TYR A 146 -1.04 0.20 -14.12
CA TYR A 146 -2.07 0.00 -13.10
C TYR A 146 -3.44 -0.31 -13.69
N LEU A 147 -3.87 0.42 -14.73
CA LEU A 147 -5.15 0.19 -15.38
C LEU A 147 -5.20 -1.19 -16.05
N SER A 148 -4.11 -1.62 -16.68
CA SER A 148 -4.00 -2.96 -17.27
C SER A 148 -4.08 -4.06 -16.19
N GLN A 149 -3.38 -3.89 -15.06
CA GLN A 149 -3.45 -4.84 -13.94
C GLN A 149 -4.85 -4.90 -13.33
N LYS A 150 -5.48 -3.75 -13.12
CA LYS A 150 -6.84 -3.65 -12.58
C LYS A 150 -7.88 -4.27 -13.51
N GLU A 151 -7.78 -4.04 -14.82
CA GLU A 151 -8.65 -4.66 -15.81
C GLU A 151 -8.50 -6.19 -15.82
N ALA A 152 -7.25 -6.68 -15.79
CA ALA A 152 -6.97 -8.10 -15.79
C ALA A 152 -7.50 -8.82 -14.53
N ALA A 153 -7.42 -8.17 -13.37
CA ALA A 153 -7.89 -8.74 -12.11
C ALA A 153 -9.42 -8.68 -11.93
N GLY A 154 -10.09 -7.72 -12.57
CA GLY A 154 -11.53 -7.50 -12.43
C GLY A 154 -11.94 -6.85 -11.10
N GLU A 155 -13.25 -6.60 -10.91
CA GLU A 155 -13.77 -5.89 -9.73
C GLU A 155 -13.43 -6.58 -8.41
N ASP A 156 -13.51 -7.91 -8.36
CA ASP A 156 -13.26 -8.71 -7.15
C ASP A 156 -11.81 -9.15 -7.00
N GLY A 157 -10.89 -8.63 -7.83
CA GLY A 157 -9.50 -9.10 -7.89
C GLY A 157 -8.78 -9.02 -6.54
N PHE A 158 -9.02 -7.94 -5.78
CA PHE A 158 -8.44 -7.77 -4.44
C PHE A 158 -9.02 -8.79 -3.44
N ALA A 159 -10.35 -8.89 -3.39
CA ALA A 159 -11.05 -9.82 -2.48
C ALA A 159 -10.78 -11.30 -2.82
N SER A 160 -10.40 -11.59 -4.07
CA SER A 160 -10.06 -12.93 -4.55
C SER A 160 -8.57 -13.26 -4.38
N GLY A 161 -7.76 -12.35 -3.82
CA GLY A 161 -6.34 -12.58 -3.59
C GLY A 161 -5.49 -12.69 -4.85
N ILE A 162 -5.88 -11.99 -5.94
CA ILE A 162 -5.16 -11.95 -7.23
C ILE A 162 -4.74 -10.53 -7.65
N PHE A 163 -5.06 -9.53 -6.83
CA PHE A 163 -4.68 -8.14 -7.02
C PHE A 163 -4.12 -7.60 -5.71
N PHE A 164 -2.87 -7.14 -5.73
CA PHE A 164 -2.14 -6.78 -4.52
C PHE A 164 -1.73 -5.31 -4.56
N PRO A 165 -2.49 -4.38 -3.95
CA PRO A 165 -2.14 -2.97 -3.98
C PRO A 165 -0.89 -2.68 -3.13
N ALA A 166 0.06 -1.97 -3.71
CA ALA A 166 1.21 -1.36 -3.05
C ALA A 166 0.90 0.11 -2.71
N ILE A 167 0.87 0.42 -1.41
CA ILE A 167 0.38 1.70 -0.89
C ILE A 167 1.53 2.41 -0.13
N PRO A 168 1.86 3.67 -0.47
CA PRO A 168 2.81 4.45 0.29
C PRO A 168 2.20 4.82 1.64
N ILE A 169 2.94 4.63 2.72
CA ILE A 169 2.55 5.10 4.04
C ILE A 169 3.65 5.97 4.65
N LEU A 170 3.28 7.21 4.96
CA LEU A 170 4.04 8.08 5.84
C LEU A 170 3.34 8.15 7.19
N LEU A 171 4.02 7.63 8.22
CA LEU A 171 3.63 7.79 9.61
C LEU A 171 4.62 8.72 10.31
N ASN A 172 4.15 9.38 11.36
CA ASN A 172 4.94 10.27 12.21
C ASN A 172 5.32 11.61 11.57
N ASP A 173 4.66 12.02 10.49
CA ASP A 173 4.56 13.45 10.19
C ASP A 173 3.73 14.09 11.33
N PRO A 174 4.17 15.23 11.90
CA PRO A 174 3.47 15.86 13.02
C PRO A 174 2.07 16.37 12.65
N GLU A 175 1.76 16.55 11.36
CA GLU A 175 0.54 17.17 10.87
C GLU A 175 -0.46 16.14 10.34
N PHE A 176 0.00 15.06 9.70
CA PHE A 176 -0.88 14.08 9.05
C PHE A 176 -0.31 12.66 9.02
N ASN A 177 -1.14 11.70 8.61
CA ASN A 177 -0.69 10.39 8.16
C ASN A 177 -1.15 10.19 6.72
N LEU A 178 -0.24 9.80 5.84
CA LEU A 178 -0.52 9.63 4.42
C LEU A 178 -0.70 8.14 4.09
N GLY A 179 -1.70 7.83 3.25
CA GLY A 179 -1.97 6.50 2.73
C GLY A 179 -2.71 5.52 3.65
N VAL A 180 -2.87 5.84 4.95
CA VAL A 180 -3.61 5.00 5.92
C VAL A 180 -5.08 4.84 5.52
N ASP A 181 -5.69 5.90 4.99
CA ASP A 181 -7.05 5.93 4.49
C ASP A 181 -7.23 5.02 3.26
N ILE A 182 -6.22 4.92 2.39
CA ILE A 182 -6.26 4.06 1.20
C ILE A 182 -6.24 2.59 1.60
N VAL A 183 -5.39 2.20 2.56
CA VAL A 183 -5.39 0.82 3.09
C VAL A 183 -6.77 0.49 3.66
N LYS A 184 -7.34 1.39 4.47
CA LYS A 184 -8.68 1.19 5.04
C LYS A 184 -9.75 1.07 3.97
N LYS A 185 -9.69 1.88 2.92
CA LYS A 185 -10.61 1.80 1.77
C LYS A 185 -10.57 0.41 1.13
N TYR A 186 -9.40 -0.19 0.94
CA TYR A 186 -9.30 -1.56 0.43
C TYR A 186 -9.88 -2.58 1.41
N LEU A 187 -9.50 -2.52 2.69
CA LEU A 187 -10.01 -3.43 3.73
C LEU A 187 -11.54 -3.37 3.87
N ASP A 188 -12.13 -2.18 3.73
CA ASP A 188 -13.58 -1.96 3.81
C ASP A 188 -14.34 -2.55 2.61
N THR A 189 -13.65 -2.91 1.51
CA THR A 189 -14.29 -3.62 0.38
C THR A 189 -14.48 -5.11 0.65
N LEU A 190 -13.79 -5.68 1.65
CA LEU A 190 -13.87 -7.10 1.94
C LEU A 190 -15.19 -7.46 2.61
N PRO A 191 -15.82 -8.58 2.21
CA PRO A 191 -17.05 -9.04 2.84
C PRO A 191 -16.79 -9.36 4.31
N SER A 192 -17.78 -9.10 5.16
CA SER A 192 -17.73 -9.50 6.57
C SER A 192 -17.69 -11.02 6.71
N LEU A 193 -16.74 -11.53 7.51
CA LEU A 193 -16.79 -12.91 8.00
C LEU A 193 -18.09 -13.10 8.81
N SER A 194 -18.92 -14.07 8.38
CA SER A 194 -20.21 -14.40 9.01
C SER A 194 -20.06 -15.36 10.18
#